data_AF-A0A8T6Y408-F1
#
_entry.id   AF-A0A8T6Y408-F1
#
_cell.length_a   1.000
_cell.length_b   1.000
_cell.length_c   1.000
_cell.angle_alpha   90.00
_cell.angle_beta   90.00
_cell.angle_gamma   90.00
#
_symmetry.space_group_name_H-M   'P 1'
#
loop_
_entity.id
_entity.type
_entity.pdbx_description
1 polymer ?
#
loop_
_entity_poly.entity_id
_entity_poly.type
_entity_poly.pdbx_seq_one_letter_code
_entity_poly.pdbx_strand_id
1 'polypeptide(L)' 'MAPQALSIRQLRKTYPGGVEALKGIDLVVEQGDFFALLGP' A
#
# COMPACT_ATOMS: atom_id res chain seq x y z
N MET A 1 0.21 -12.85 17.72
CA MET A 1 0.15 -12.05 16.49
C MET A 1 1.40 -12.38 15.70
N ALA A 2 1.27 -12.69 14.41
CA ALA A 2 2.44 -12.82 13.54
C ALA A 2 3.15 -11.46 13.43
N PRO A 3 4.46 -11.41 13.18
CA PRO A 3 5.14 -10.15 12.92
C PRO A 3 4.69 -9.56 11.56
N GLN A 4 4.54 -8.25 11.49
CA GLN A 4 4.22 -7.55 10.24
C GLN A 4 5.44 -7.57 9.32
N ALA A 5 5.28 -8.08 8.11
CA ALA A 5 6.30 -8.03 7.06
C ALA A 5 6.30 -6.69 6.33
N LEU A 6 5.14 -6.05 6.20
CA LEU A 6 4.98 -4.73 5.60
C LEU A 6 3.93 -3.94 6.39
N SER A 7 4.26 -2.68 6.69
CA SER A 7 3.35 -1.74 7.32
C SER A 7 3.49 -0.38 6.64
N ILE A 8 2.46 0.04 5.94
CA ILE A 8 2.38 1.30 5.22
C ILE A 8 1.19 2.09 5.77
N ARG A 9 1.42 3.37 6.03
CA ARG A 9 0.41 4.31 6.53
C ARG A 9 0.37 5.55 5.64
N GLN A 10 -0.84 5.95 5.26
CA GLN A 10 -1.13 7.18 4.54
C GLN A 10 -0.25 7.41 3.31
N LEU A 11 0.06 6.34 2.57
CA LEU A 11 0.91 6.44 1.39
C LEU A 11 0.20 7.25 0.31
N ARG A 12 0.87 8.33 -0.09
CA ARG A 12 0.43 9.25 -1.13
C ARG A 12 1.46 9.28 -2.24
N LYS A 13 0.98 9.36 -3.47
CA LYS A 13 1.83 9.53 -4.64
C LYS A 13 1.12 10.40 -5.66
N THR A 14 1.73 11.55 -5.93
CA THR A 14 1.33 12.44 -7.00
C THR A 14 2.43 12.47 -8.06
N TYR A 15 2.05 12.30 -9.32
CA TYR A 15 2.96 12.44 -10.46
C TYR A 15 3.06 13.91 -10.90
N PRO A 16 4.14 14.31 -11.61
CA PRO A 16 4.19 15.58 -12.29
C PRO A 16 2.95 15.78 -13.18
N GLY A 17 2.35 16.97 -13.14
CA GLY A 17 1.04 17.23 -13.77
C GLY A 17 -0.17 17.08 -12.84
N GLY A 18 0.04 16.73 -11.57
CA GLY A 18 -0.98 16.82 -10.52
C GLY A 18 -1.85 15.58 -10.34
N VAL A 19 -1.57 14.49 -11.07
CA VAL A 19 -2.31 13.23 -10.93
C VAL A 19 -1.93 12.53 -9.63
N GLU A 20 -2.87 12.43 -8.70
CA GLU A 20 -2.73 11.66 -7.46
C GLU A 20 -3.08 10.18 -7.70
N ALA A 21 -2.04 9.35 -7.83
CA ALA A 21 -2.15 7.92 -8.10
C ALA A 21 -2.43 7.10 -6.82
N LEU A 22 -1.85 7.49 -5.69
CA LEU A 22 -2.14 6.89 -4.38
C LEU A 22 -2.74 7.97 -3.49
N LYS A 23 -3.97 7.74 -3.00
CA LYS A 23 -4.78 8.73 -2.27
C LYS A 23 -4.81 8.46 -0.77
N GLY A 24 -3.64 8.30 -0.14
CA GLY A 24 -3.53 8.08 1.30
C GLY A 24 -3.98 6.67 1.71
N ILE A 25 -3.28 5.66 1.20
CA ILE A 25 -3.59 4.25 1.47
C ILE A 25 -2.84 3.73 2.70
N ASP A 26 -3.50 2.85 3.45
CA ASP A 26 -2.92 2.05 4.52
C ASP A 26 -2.86 0.59 4.06
N LEU A 27 -1.72 -0.08 4.28
CA LEU A 27 -1.54 -1.50 3.95
C LEU A 27 -0.73 -2.17 5.05
N VAL A 28 -1.25 -3.29 5.57
CA VAL A 28 -0.53 -4.16 6.49
C VAL A 28 -0.49 -5.55 5.87
N VAL A 29 0.69 -6.16 5.83
CA VAL A 29 0.89 -7.54 5.39
C VAL A 29 1.61 -8.27 6.52
N GLU A 30 0.99 -9.35 7.01
CA GLU A 30 1.58 -10.20 8.03
C GLU A 30 2.63 -11.12 7.40
N GLN A 31 3.64 -11.53 8.19
CA GLN A 31 4.66 -12.44 7.70
C GLN A 31 4.06 -13.80 7.35
N GLY A 32 4.30 -14.26 6.11
CA GLY A 32 3.77 -15.51 5.58
C GLY A 32 2.49 -15.35 4.76
N ASP A 33 1.90 -14.15 4.74
CA ASP A 33 0.75 -13.86 3.89
C ASP A 33 1.16 -13.70 2.42
N PHE A 34 0.29 -14.19 1.52
CA PHE A 34 0.38 -13.93 0.09
C PHE A 34 -0.58 -12.80 -0.28
N PHE A 35 -0.05 -11.76 -0.90
CA PHE A 35 -0.81 -10.58 -1.30
C PHE A 35 -0.64 -10.29 -2.79
N ALA A 36 -1.74 -9.98 -3.48
CA ALA A 36 -1.75 -9.57 -4.88
C ALA A 36 -2.49 -8.24 -5.04
N LEU A 37 -1.87 -7.32 -5.77
CA LEU A 37 -2.52 -6.08 -6.20
C LEU A 37 -3.17 -6.32 -7.56
N LEU A 38 -4.50 -6.22 -7.60
CA LEU A 38 -5.30 -6.36 -8.80
C LEU A 38 -5.90 -5.00 -9.18
N GLY A 39 -5.92 -4.69 -10.47
CA GLY A 39 -6.53 -3.49 -11.04
C GLY A 39 -7.28 -3.84 -12.33
N PRO A 40 -8.22 -2.97 -12.76
CA PRO A 40 -8.85 -3.06 -14.08
C PRO A 40 -7.85 -2.96 -15.23
#